data_AF-A0A2E1PGA0-F1
#
_entry.id   AF-A0A2E1PGA0-F1
#
_cell.length_a   1.000
_cell.length_b   1.000
_cell.length_c   1.000
_cell.angle_alpha   90.00
_cell.angle_beta   90.00
_cell.angle_gamma   90.00
#
_symmetry.space_group_name_H-M   'P 1'
#
loop_
_entity.id
_entity.type
_entity.pdbx_description
1 polymer ?
#
loop_
_entity_poly.entity_id
_entity_poly.type
_entity_poly.pdbx_seq_one_letter_code
_entity_poly.pdbx_strand_id
1 'polypeptide(L)'
;MNEARLIILFITFFFYSYLINILNLDSYLPDGFIINILLMASFLQRVPSVYFFIFLGFIADLFFSEIVGPYMFCYFLSGLFLNFETLRWIQRAFLEQIILLFFLSLILNMLLLTANEISFDFQRVVINPFANVGFWTLLFFIQRGKWLKNI
;
A
#
# COMPACT_ATOMS: atom_id res chain seq x y z
N MET A 1 -11.96 5.41 -18.58
CA MET A 1 -12.48 4.23 -17.84
C MET A 1 -11.52 3.67 -16.77
N ASN A 2 -10.21 3.95 -16.82
CA ASN A 2 -9.26 3.51 -15.77
C ASN A 2 -9.18 4.46 -14.55
N GLU A 3 -9.32 5.77 -14.75
CA GLU A 3 -9.23 6.78 -13.68
C GLU A 3 -10.37 6.68 -12.66
N ALA A 4 -11.61 6.47 -13.11
CA ALA A 4 -12.73 6.23 -12.20
C ALA A 4 -12.50 4.99 -11.33
N ARG A 5 -11.92 3.92 -11.88
CA ARG A 5 -11.58 2.71 -11.10
C ARG A 5 -10.50 3.00 -10.06
N LEU A 6 -9.48 3.79 -10.42
CA LEU A 6 -8.42 4.23 -9.50
C LEU A 6 -8.99 5.02 -8.32
N ILE A 7 -9.85 5.99 -8.61
CA ILE A 7 -10.51 6.82 -7.59
C ILE A 7 -11.42 5.97 -6.71
N ILE A 8 -12.22 5.06 -7.27
CA ILE A 8 -13.08 4.16 -6.50
C ILE A 8 -12.28 3.25 -5.59
N LEU A 9 -11.17 2.67 -6.09
CA LEU A 9 -10.26 1.87 -5.27
C LEU A 9 -9.71 2.72 -4.13
N PHE A 10 -9.21 3.92 -4.41
CA PHE A 10 -8.70 4.81 -3.37
C PHE A 10 -9.77 5.15 -2.32
N ILE A 11 -10.97 5.54 -2.74
CA ILE A 11 -12.08 5.84 -1.83
C ILE A 11 -12.45 4.62 -0.98
N THR A 12 -12.46 3.42 -1.55
CA THR A 12 -12.78 2.19 -0.81
C THR A 12 -11.76 1.94 0.30
N PHE A 13 -10.46 2.08 -0.01
CA PHE A 13 -9.41 1.91 0.99
C PHE A 13 -9.31 3.07 1.97
N PHE A 14 -9.72 4.28 1.57
CA PHE A 14 -9.90 5.40 2.48
C PHE A 14 -10.95 5.08 3.55
N PHE A 15 -12.13 4.59 3.14
CA PHE A 15 -13.18 4.18 4.09
C PHE A 15 -12.76 3.00 4.96
N TYR A 16 -12.05 2.03 4.40
CA TYR A 16 -11.47 0.92 5.16
C TYR A 16 -10.51 1.41 6.24
N SER A 17 -9.53 2.26 5.89
CA SER A 17 -8.57 2.84 6.85
C SER A 17 -9.28 3.68 7.92
N TYR A 18 -10.30 4.44 7.54
CA TYR A 18 -11.11 5.20 8.49
C TYR A 18 -11.82 4.31 9.51
N LEU A 19 -12.47 3.23 9.06
CA LEU A 19 -13.13 2.27 9.94
C LEU A 19 -12.15 1.58 10.88
N ILE A 20 -10.98 1.18 10.37
CA ILE A 20 -9.94 0.53 11.16
C ILE A 20 -9.42 1.43 12.27
N ASN A 21 -9.18 2.71 11.97
CA ASN A 21 -8.74 3.67 12.97
C ASN A 21 -9.80 3.91 14.05
N ILE A 22 -11.08 4.03 13.70
CA ILE A 22 -12.16 4.16 14.71
C ILE A 22 -12.20 2.95 15.65
N LEU A 23 -11.90 1.76 15.14
CA LEU A 23 -11.89 0.53 15.91
C LEU A 23 -10.56 0.27 16.65
N ASN A 24 -9.55 1.13 16.48
CA ASN A 24 -8.19 0.94 17.00
C ASN A 24 -7.57 -0.42 16.59
N LEU A 25 -7.77 -0.81 15.32
CA LEU A 25 -7.26 -2.08 14.77
C LEU A 25 -6.10 -1.88 13.77
N ASP A 26 -5.64 -0.65 13.60
CA ASP A 26 -4.62 -0.23 12.64
C ASP A 26 -3.27 -0.91 12.88
N SER A 27 -2.91 -1.16 14.13
CA SER A 27 -1.66 -1.89 14.46
C SER A 27 -1.69 -3.38 14.10
N TYR A 28 -2.87 -3.98 13.86
CA TYR A 28 -3.00 -5.43 13.63
C TYR A 28 -3.43 -5.79 12.21
N LEU A 29 -4.19 -4.92 11.56
CA LEU A 29 -4.74 -5.17 10.24
C LEU A 29 -3.83 -4.60 9.14
N PRO A 30 -3.93 -5.12 7.92
CA PRO A 30 -3.22 -4.56 6.78
C PRO A 30 -3.51 -3.05 6.61
N ASP A 31 -2.49 -2.29 6.24
CA ASP A 31 -2.67 -0.87 5.93
C ASP A 31 -3.44 -0.73 4.61
N GLY A 32 -4.55 0.01 4.65
CA GLY A 32 -5.44 0.15 3.50
C GLY A 32 -4.77 0.81 2.30
N PHE A 33 -3.84 1.72 2.54
CA PHE A 33 -3.12 2.44 1.48
C PHE A 33 -2.04 1.58 0.84
N ILE A 34 -1.41 0.70 1.62
CA ILE A 34 -0.53 -0.33 1.07
C ILE A 34 -1.32 -1.32 0.20
N ILE A 35 -2.50 -1.76 0.64
CA ILE A 35 -3.38 -2.59 -0.18
C ILE A 35 -3.78 -1.85 -1.46
N ASN A 36 -4.13 -0.57 -1.35
CA ASN A 36 -4.48 0.25 -2.50
C ASN A 36 -3.37 0.26 -3.57
N ILE A 37 -2.11 0.49 -3.16
CA ILE A 37 -0.93 0.44 -4.02
C ILE A 37 -0.79 -0.93 -4.69
N LEU A 38 -0.90 -2.02 -3.92
CA LEU A 38 -0.79 -3.39 -4.44
C LEU A 38 -1.85 -3.71 -5.49
N LEU A 39 -3.09 -3.29 -5.27
CA LEU A 39 -4.18 -3.50 -6.21
C LEU A 39 -3.98 -2.69 -7.49
N MET A 40 -3.50 -1.44 -7.38
CA MET A 40 -3.13 -0.63 -8.54
C MET A 40 -2.01 -1.30 -9.34
N ALA A 41 -0.99 -1.83 -8.65
CA ALA A 41 0.13 -2.52 -9.27
C ALA A 41 -0.28 -3.83 -9.97
N SER A 42 -1.32 -4.51 -9.48
CA SER A 42 -1.70 -5.85 -9.92
C SER A 42 -2.81 -5.89 -10.97
N PHE A 43 -3.82 -5.02 -10.84
CA PHE A 43 -5.03 -5.13 -11.66
C PHE A 43 -5.11 -4.11 -12.80
N LEU A 44 -4.22 -3.11 -12.81
CA LEU A 44 -4.20 -2.11 -13.87
C LEU A 44 -3.21 -2.49 -14.97
N GLN A 45 -3.67 -2.38 -16.21
CA GLN A 45 -2.82 -2.62 -17.37
C GLN A 45 -1.71 -1.58 -17.53
N ARG A 46 -1.96 -0.35 -17.06
CA ARG A 46 -1.02 0.78 -17.08
C ARG A 46 -0.93 1.36 -15.68
N VAL A 47 0.29 1.40 -15.14
CA VAL A 47 0.58 2.03 -13.85
C VAL A 47 0.34 3.55 -13.97
N PRO A 48 -0.34 4.18 -13.00
CA PRO A 48 -0.47 5.64 -12.95
C PRO A 48 0.88 6.35 -12.86
N SER A 49 0.91 7.63 -13.24
CA SER A 49 2.12 8.45 -13.11
C SER A 49 2.54 8.62 -11.64
N VAL A 50 3.83 8.84 -11.40
CA VAL A 50 4.37 9.10 -10.06
C VAL A 50 3.64 10.27 -9.38
N TYR A 51 3.31 11.33 -10.14
CA TYR A 51 2.55 12.48 -9.64
C TYR A 51 1.16 12.09 -9.09
N PHE A 52 0.49 11.13 -9.74
CA PHE A 52 -0.79 10.64 -9.25
C PHE A 52 -0.63 9.89 -7.92
N PHE A 53 0.42 9.08 -7.77
CA PHE A 53 0.73 8.45 -6.48
C PHE A 53 0.98 9.50 -5.39
N ILE A 54 1.84 10.50 -5.66
CA ILE A 54 2.12 11.60 -4.71
C ILE A 54 0.82 12.28 -4.28
N PHE A 55 -0.07 12.58 -5.23
CA PHE A 55 -1.35 13.21 -4.93
C PHE A 55 -2.24 12.36 -4.01
N LEU A 56 -2.32 11.05 -4.26
CA LEU A 56 -3.09 10.13 -3.39
C LEU A 56 -2.49 10.04 -1.99
N GLY A 57 -1.16 9.94 -1.88
CA GLY A 57 -0.49 9.90 -0.59
C GLY A 57 -0.63 11.22 0.18
N PHE A 58 -0.60 12.36 -0.52
CA PHE A 58 -0.90 13.66 0.07
C PHE A 58 -2.33 13.72 0.63
N ILE A 59 -3.32 13.23 -0.12
CA ILE A 59 -4.69 13.14 0.40
C ILE A 59 -4.73 12.23 1.63
N ALA A 60 -4.08 11.07 1.62
CA ALA A 60 -4.07 10.19 2.78
C ALA A 60 -3.46 10.88 4.02
N ASP A 61 -2.34 11.59 3.86
CA ASP A 61 -1.72 12.33 4.97
C ASP A 61 -2.66 13.37 5.58
N LEU A 62 -3.44 14.11 4.76
CA LEU A 62 -4.38 15.13 5.26
C LEU A 62 -5.43 14.59 6.26
N PHE A 63 -5.73 13.29 6.22
CA PHE A 63 -6.75 12.68 7.08
C PHE A 63 -6.19 11.72 8.12
N PHE A 64 -5.01 11.16 7.89
CA PHE A 64 -4.47 10.03 8.67
C PHE A 64 -3.12 10.31 9.31
N SER A 65 -2.53 11.48 9.09
CA SER A 65 -1.32 11.89 9.79
C SER A 65 -1.40 13.35 10.27
N GLU A 66 -0.73 13.64 11.40
CA GLU A 66 -0.63 15.01 11.91
C GLU A 66 0.31 15.89 11.08
N ILE A 67 1.25 15.25 10.36
CA ILE A 67 2.21 15.93 9.49
C ILE A 67 2.14 15.33 8.09
N VAL A 68 2.19 16.18 7.07
CA VAL A 68 2.29 15.72 5.67
C VAL A 68 3.64 15.05 5.44
N GLY A 69 3.64 13.80 5.00
CA GLY A 69 4.87 13.05 4.76
C GLY A 69 4.70 11.54 4.69
N PRO A 70 4.16 10.86 5.72
CA PRO A 70 4.24 9.40 5.83
C PRO A 70 3.66 8.65 4.62
N TYR A 71 2.40 8.91 4.28
CA TYR A 71 1.74 8.29 3.14
C TYR A 71 2.24 8.88 1.82
N MET A 72 2.43 10.21 1.72
CA MET A 72 2.97 10.84 0.52
C MET A 72 4.30 10.23 0.10
N PHE A 73 5.21 10.00 1.06
CA PHE A 73 6.52 9.40 0.82
C PHE A 73 6.41 7.93 0.40
N CYS A 74 5.54 7.15 1.05
CA CYS A 74 5.34 5.75 0.68
C CYS A 74 4.73 5.58 -0.71
N TYR A 75 3.73 6.41 -1.06
CA TYR A 75 3.18 6.47 -2.41
C TYR A 75 4.22 6.93 -3.43
N PHE A 76 5.05 7.92 -3.10
CA PHE A 76 6.13 8.39 -3.96
C PHE A 76 7.12 7.26 -4.30
N LEU A 77 7.64 6.56 -3.29
CA LEU A 77 8.55 5.43 -3.48
C LEU A 77 7.92 4.32 -4.32
N SER A 78 6.65 4.00 -4.04
CA SER A 78 5.90 2.98 -4.78
C SER A 78 5.68 3.40 -6.24
N GLY A 79 5.33 4.67 -6.47
CA GLY A 79 5.14 5.23 -7.80
C GLY A 79 6.43 5.21 -8.61
N LEU A 80 7.56 5.59 -8.01
CA LEU A 80 8.88 5.50 -8.64
C LEU A 80 9.21 4.05 -9.01
N PHE A 81 9.08 3.13 -8.05
CA PHE A 81 9.40 1.72 -8.26
C PHE A 81 8.56 1.10 -9.40
N LEU A 82 7.25 1.36 -9.41
CA LEU A 82 6.35 0.79 -10.41
C LEU A 82 6.47 1.44 -11.81
N ASN A 83 6.97 2.68 -11.90
CA ASN A 83 7.13 3.39 -13.19
C ASN A 83 8.54 3.25 -13.79
N PHE A 84 9.57 3.01 -12.98
CA PHE A 84 10.95 2.89 -13.47
C PHE A 84 11.23 1.54 -14.15
N GLU A 85 10.50 0.52 -13.76
CA GLU A 85 10.78 -0.86 -14.11
C GLU A 85 9.99 -1.35 -15.33
N THR A 86 10.62 -2.23 -16.12
CA THR A 86 9.99 -2.81 -17.33
C THR A 86 9.07 -3.99 -16.99
N LEU A 87 9.37 -4.73 -15.93
CA LEU A 87 8.58 -5.87 -15.47
C LEU A 87 7.39 -5.40 -14.63
N ARG A 88 6.21 -5.92 -14.95
CA ARG A 88 5.01 -5.70 -14.14
C ARG A 88 5.20 -6.33 -12.77
N TRP A 89 4.59 -5.72 -11.75
CA TRP A 89 4.63 -6.21 -10.36
C TRP A 89 4.42 -7.71 -10.26
N ILE A 90 3.37 -8.24 -10.91
CA ILE A 90 3.00 -9.66 -10.83
C ILE A 90 4.03 -10.60 -11.49
N GLN A 91 4.81 -10.10 -12.46
CA GLN A 91 5.85 -10.89 -13.14
C GLN A 91 7.12 -11.06 -12.28
N ARG A 92 7.25 -10.29 -11.19
CA ARG A 92 8.39 -10.39 -10.29
C ARG A 92 8.37 -11.68 -9.49
N ALA A 93 9.55 -12.06 -8.98
CA ALA A 93 9.65 -13.18 -8.07
C ALA A 93 8.79 -12.92 -6.82
N PHE A 94 8.05 -13.93 -6.38
CA PHE A 94 7.18 -13.81 -5.21
C PHE A 94 7.95 -13.38 -3.96
N LEU A 95 9.18 -13.87 -3.79
CA LEU A 95 10.06 -13.46 -2.70
C LEU A 95 10.41 -11.97 -2.76
N GLU A 96 10.68 -11.43 -3.96
CA GLU A 96 10.96 -10.01 -4.16
C GLU A 96 9.74 -9.16 -3.79
N GLN A 97 8.55 -9.57 -4.22
CA GLN A 97 7.30 -8.89 -3.85
C GLN A 97 7.09 -8.84 -2.34
N ILE A 98 7.34 -9.96 -1.63
CA ILE A 98 7.24 -10.02 -0.17
C ILE A 98 8.23 -9.05 0.50
N ILE A 99 9.49 -9.10 0.08
CA ILE A 99 10.56 -8.27 0.67
C ILE A 99 10.22 -6.79 0.50
N LEU A 100 9.86 -6.36 -0.71
CA LEU A 100 9.51 -4.97 -1.00
C LEU A 100 8.29 -4.51 -0.19
N LEU A 101 7.26 -5.34 -0.11
CA LEU A 101 6.06 -5.03 0.65
C LEU A 101 6.33 -4.92 2.15
N PHE A 102 7.17 -5.82 2.69
CA PHE A 102 7.58 -5.77 4.08
C PHE A 102 8.33 -4.46 4.40
N PHE A 103 9.32 -4.10 3.57
CA PHE A 103 10.08 -2.87 3.76
C PHE A 103 9.23 -1.62 3.60
N LEU A 104 8.35 -1.57 2.60
CA LEU A 104 7.44 -0.44 2.41
C LEU A 104 6.52 -0.28 3.64
N SER A 105 6.00 -1.39 4.17
CA SER A 105 5.18 -1.38 5.39
C SER A 105 5.96 -0.91 6.61
N LEU A 106 7.21 -1.36 6.75
CA LEU A 106 8.06 -0.96 7.87
C LEU A 106 8.37 0.53 7.81
N ILE A 107 8.73 1.05 6.63
CA ILE A 107 8.99 2.49 6.43
C ILE A 107 7.75 3.30 6.77
N LEU A 108 6.57 2.91 6.26
CA LEU A 108 5.33 3.61 6.55
C LEU A 108 5.03 3.67 8.05
N ASN A 109 5.11 2.53 8.73
CA ASN A 109 4.79 2.46 10.16
C ASN A 109 5.78 3.27 11.01
N MET A 110 7.06 3.25 10.68
CA MET A 110 8.05 4.10 11.35
C MET A 110 7.77 5.59 11.14
N LEU A 111 7.41 6.00 9.92
CA LEU A 111 7.06 7.39 9.62
C LEU A 111 5.79 7.82 10.36
N LEU A 112 4.76 6.96 10.43
CA LEU A 112 3.52 7.27 11.14
C LEU A 112 3.72 7.38 12.65
N LEU A 113 4.55 6.52 13.25
CA LEU A 113 4.91 6.66 14.67
C LEU A 113 5.56 8.01 14.94
N THR A 114 6.49 8.43 14.07
CA THR A 114 7.16 9.72 14.24
C THR A 114 6.24 10.91 13.97
N ALA A 115 5.39 10.83 12.95
CA ALA A 115 4.56 11.94 12.51
C ALA A 115 3.37 12.20 13.44
N ASN A 116 2.84 11.17 14.08
CA ASN A 116 1.68 11.26 14.98
C ASN A 116 2.09 11.21 16.46
N GLU A 117 3.37 11.39 16.76
CA GLU A 117 3.95 11.35 18.12
C GLU A 117 3.56 10.10 18.95
N ILE A 118 3.34 8.97 18.28
CA ILE A 118 2.90 7.73 18.92
C ILE A 118 4.13 7.06 19.55
N SER A 119 3.99 6.65 20.82
CA SER A 119 5.01 5.83 21.48
C SER A 119 5.29 4.56 20.68
N PHE A 120 6.51 4.04 20.74
CA PHE A 120 6.87 2.82 20.02
C PHE A 120 5.87 1.69 20.28
N ASP A 121 5.17 1.27 19.22
CA ASP A 121 4.21 0.18 19.23
C ASP A 121 4.76 -1.00 18.44
N PHE A 122 5.12 -2.08 19.15
CA PHE A 122 5.61 -3.31 18.54
C PHE A 122 4.64 -3.88 17.52
N GLN A 123 3.33 -3.75 17.75
CA GLN A 123 2.30 -4.29 16.88
C GLN A 123 2.33 -3.58 15.54
N ARG A 124 2.42 -2.25 15.57
CA ARG A 124 2.52 -1.41 14.37
C ARG A 124 3.81 -1.64 13.59
N VAL A 125 4.95 -1.84 14.26
CA VAL A 125 6.25 -2.01 13.57
C VAL A 125 6.47 -3.44 13.07
N VAL A 126 5.90 -4.44 13.74
CA VAL A 126 6.15 -5.86 13.41
C VAL A 126 4.91 -6.54 12.86
N ILE A 127 3.80 -6.49 13.59
CA ILE A 127 2.57 -7.23 13.21
C ILE A 127 1.97 -6.65 11.93
N ASN A 128 1.85 -5.32 11.80
CA ASN A 128 1.25 -4.70 10.62
C ASN A 128 2.01 -5.04 9.31
N PRO A 129 3.36 -4.95 9.23
CA PRO A 129 4.09 -5.43 8.06
C PRO A 129 3.84 -6.90 7.73
N PHE A 130 3.76 -7.78 8.73
CA PHE A 130 3.41 -9.19 8.50
C PHE A 130 1.95 -9.36 8.05
N ALA A 131 1.02 -8.54 8.53
CA ALA A 131 -0.37 -8.54 8.08
C ALA A 131 -0.47 -8.15 6.60
N ASN A 132 0.25 -7.11 6.16
CA ASN A 132 0.32 -6.72 4.75
C ASN A 132 0.89 -7.84 3.87
N VAL A 133 2.01 -8.44 4.29
CA VAL A 133 2.61 -9.58 3.59
C VAL A 133 1.66 -10.78 3.55
N GLY A 134 0.98 -11.09 4.66
CA GLY A 134 0.00 -12.17 4.74
C GLY A 134 -1.19 -11.94 3.79
N PHE A 135 -1.73 -10.73 3.78
CA PHE A 135 -2.79 -10.34 2.86
C PHE A 135 -2.36 -10.49 1.39
N TRP A 136 -1.18 -9.98 1.03
CA TRP A 136 -0.65 -10.11 -0.32
C TRP A 136 -0.43 -11.58 -0.70
N THR A 137 0.10 -12.38 0.22
CA THR A 137 0.33 -13.81 0.02
C THR A 137 -0.97 -14.54 -0.31
N LEU A 138 -2.03 -14.29 0.46
CA LEU A 138 -3.35 -14.86 0.21
C LEU A 138 -3.89 -14.44 -1.16
N LEU A 139 -3.83 -13.14 -1.47
CA LEU A 139 -4.31 -12.60 -2.72
C LEU A 139 -3.53 -13.15 -3.92
N PHE A 140 -2.21 -13.27 -3.81
CA PHE A 140 -1.35 -13.88 -4.80
C PHE A 140 -1.75 -15.33 -5.07
N PHE A 141 -1.92 -16.16 -4.05
CA PHE A 141 -2.30 -17.56 -4.25
C PHE A 141 -3.71 -17.72 -4.86
N ILE A 142 -4.65 -16.85 -4.51
CA ILE A 142 -6.00 -16.86 -5.09
C ILE A 142 -5.98 -16.47 -6.57
N GLN A 143 -5.18 -15.47 -6.93
CA GLN A 143 -5.20 -14.89 -8.29
C GLN A 143 -4.10 -15.41 -9.21
N ARG A 144 -3.09 -16.14 -8.71
CA ARG A 144 -1.93 -16.60 -9.49
C ARG A 144 -2.33 -17.30 -10.77
N GLY A 145 -3.38 -18.13 -10.73
CA GLY A 145 -3.83 -18.90 -11.90
C GLY A 145 -4.39 -18.03 -13.02
N LYS A 146 -4.93 -16.85 -12.71
CA LYS A 146 -5.39 -15.89 -13.72
C LYS A 146 -4.25 -15.02 -14.22
N TRP A 147 -3.35 -14.64 -13.31
CA TRP A 147 -2.21 -13.80 -13.67
C TRP A 147 -1.18 -14.53 -14.51
N LEU A 148 -0.81 -15.76 -14.14
CA LEU A 148 0.16 -16.58 -14.88
C LEU A 148 -0.33 -17.01 -16.27
N LYS A 149 -1.65 -17.02 -16.52
CA LYS A 149 -2.22 -17.31 -17.84
C LYS A 149 -2.18 -16.12 -18.82
N ASN A 150 -2.01 -14.91 -18.30
CA ASN A 150 -2.06 -13.65 -19.06
C ASN A 150 -0.69 -12.95 -19.11
N ILE A 151 0.38 -13.66 -18.76
CA ILE A 151 1.79 -13.27 -18.96
C ILE A 151 2.25 -13.90 -20.27
#